data_AF-A0A6M1NFN0-F1
#
_entry.id   AF-A0A6M1NFN0-F1
#
_cell.length_a   1.000
_cell.length_b   1.000
_cell.length_c   1.000
_cell.angle_alpha   90.00
_cell.angle_beta   90.00
_cell.angle_gamma   90.00
#
_symmetry.space_group_name_H-M   'P 1'
#
loop_
_entity.id
_entity.type
_entity.pdbx_description
1 polymer ?
#
loop_
_entity_poly.entity_id
_entity_poly.type
_entity_poly.pdbx_seq_one_letter_code
_entity_poly.pdbx_strand_id
1 'polypeptide(L)'
;DRSKTYGEALTLGSTEFTASGLVNGDAVTSVTLASDGAAATAVVDEYDITATGAVGPKLGNYTISYAKGTLTVNPKALTITAKNRSKTYGQTLTLGSTEFTASGLVNGDAVTSVTLASDGAAATAVVNTYEITSSAAQGPKLGNYTISYAKGTLTVNRKALTITASDRSKTYGTALTLGTTEFTASGLVNGDA
;
A
#
# COMPACT_ATOMS: atom_id res chain seq x y z
N ASP A 1 16.47 8.32 25.29
CA ASP A 1 16.00 8.26 23.89
C ASP A 1 14.51 8.04 23.84
N ARG A 2 13.85 8.63 22.85
CA ARG A 2 12.41 8.48 22.60
C ARG A 2 12.20 8.08 21.15
N SER A 3 11.04 7.51 20.87
CA SER A 3 10.65 7.20 19.49
C SER A 3 9.17 7.48 19.28
N LYS A 4 8.80 7.74 18.03
CA LYS A 4 7.40 7.79 17.59
C LYS A 4 7.26 7.22 16.18
N THR A 5 6.04 7.03 15.72
CA THR A 5 5.77 6.68 14.33
C THR A 5 5.47 7.93 13.50
N TYR A 6 5.89 7.97 12.24
CA TYR A 6 5.51 9.02 11.30
C TYR A 6 3.98 9.21 11.27
N GLY A 7 3.52 10.47 11.24
CA GLY A 7 2.10 10.82 11.35
C GLY A 7 1.56 11.00 12.77
N GLU A 8 2.32 10.63 13.80
CA GLU A 8 1.93 10.82 15.20
C GLU A 8 2.63 12.05 15.77
N ALA A 9 1.88 12.88 16.50
CA ALA A 9 2.47 13.92 17.33
C ALA A 9 2.99 13.29 18.64
N LEU A 10 4.15 13.74 19.10
CA LEU A 10 4.70 13.36 20.41
C LEU A 10 4.72 14.60 21.31
N THR A 11 4.06 14.52 22.46
CA THR A 11 4.21 15.53 23.51
C THR A 11 5.39 15.15 24.39
N LEU A 12 6.40 16.00 24.46
CA LEU A 12 7.49 15.86 25.41
C LEU A 12 7.07 16.49 26.74
N GLY A 13 7.16 15.71 27.82
CA GLY A 13 6.88 16.20 29.17
C GLY A 13 7.99 17.11 29.70
N SER A 14 7.88 17.52 30.97
CA SER A 14 8.89 18.35 31.64
C SER A 14 9.73 17.59 32.66
N THR A 15 9.46 16.30 32.86
CA THR A 15 10.08 15.43 33.88
C THR A 15 10.87 14.26 33.30
N GLU A 16 10.86 14.07 31.98
CA GLU A 16 11.62 13.02 31.28
C GLU A 16 13.09 13.43 31.08
N PHE A 17 13.82 13.68 32.17
CA PHE A 17 15.24 14.07 32.13
C PHE A 17 16.04 13.40 33.25
N THR A 18 17.37 13.45 33.14
CA THR A 18 18.28 13.10 34.24
C THR A 18 19.16 14.30 34.57
N ALA A 19 19.51 14.46 35.84
CA ALA A 19 20.41 15.50 36.32
C ALA A 19 21.53 14.86 37.15
N SER A 20 22.76 15.34 36.95
CA SER A 20 23.96 14.84 37.63
C SER A 20 24.76 16.01 38.20
N GLY A 21 25.56 15.76 39.25
CA GLY A 21 26.40 16.79 39.89
C GLY A 21 25.68 17.63 40.95
N LEU A 22 24.43 17.30 41.28
CA LEU A 22 23.69 17.89 42.39
C LEU A 22 24.27 17.42 43.74
N VAL A 23 24.40 18.32 44.71
CA VAL A 23 24.91 18.04 46.06
C VAL A 23 23.93 18.49 47.14
N ASN A 24 24.13 18.06 48.38
CA ASN A 24 23.38 18.54 49.55
C ASN A 24 21.84 18.43 49.46
N GLY A 25 21.34 17.43 48.70
CA GLY A 25 19.90 17.23 48.49
C GLY A 25 19.24 18.25 47.55
N ASP A 26 20.03 19.02 46.80
CA ASP A 26 19.52 19.91 45.77
C ASP A 26 18.92 19.10 44.61
N ALA A 27 17.96 19.69 43.90
CA ALA A 27 17.17 18.98 42.89
C ALA A 27 16.85 19.87 41.70
N VAL A 28 16.75 19.26 40.51
CA VAL A 28 16.02 19.81 39.37
C VAL A 28 14.65 19.15 39.36
N THR A 29 13.58 19.94 39.37
CA THR A 29 12.20 19.46 39.41
C THR A 29 11.55 19.40 38.04
N SER A 30 12.00 20.23 37.10
CA SER A 30 11.50 20.22 35.72
C SER A 30 12.48 20.88 34.76
N VAL A 31 12.38 20.52 33.48
CA VAL A 31 13.00 21.23 32.36
C VAL A 31 11.96 21.43 31.25
N THR A 32 12.20 22.35 30.33
CA THR A 32 11.45 22.43 29.07
C THR A 32 12.15 21.55 28.03
N LEU A 33 11.46 20.54 27.51
CA LEU A 33 11.94 19.68 26.43
C LEU A 33 11.30 20.06 25.10
N ALA A 34 12.11 20.14 24.05
CA ALA A 34 11.65 20.42 22.69
C ALA A 34 12.41 19.60 21.65
N SER A 35 11.72 19.22 20.58
CA SER A 35 12.31 18.56 19.42
C SER A 35 11.46 18.84 18.19
N ASP A 36 12.11 19.16 17.06
CA ASP A 36 11.41 19.30 15.77
C ASP A 36 10.80 17.98 15.31
N GLY A 37 11.36 16.85 15.78
CA GLY A 37 10.82 15.51 15.56
C GLY A 37 9.47 15.28 16.26
N ALA A 38 9.03 16.16 17.17
CA ALA A 38 7.78 15.99 17.90
C ALA A 38 6.54 16.14 17.01
N ALA A 39 6.58 17.00 15.99
CA ALA A 39 5.44 17.30 15.13
C ALA A 39 5.01 16.10 14.26
N ALA A 40 3.71 15.85 14.09
CA ALA A 40 3.19 14.73 13.27
C ALA A 40 3.71 14.69 11.82
N THR A 41 4.17 15.82 11.30
CA THR A 41 4.71 16.02 9.96
C THR A 41 6.23 15.86 9.86
N ALA A 42 6.95 15.69 10.99
CA ALA A 42 8.38 15.40 10.99
C ALA A 42 8.63 14.09 10.22
N VAL A 43 9.59 14.11 9.28
CA VAL A 43 9.89 12.97 8.41
C VAL A 43 10.63 11.87 9.17
N VAL A 44 10.77 10.69 8.57
CA VAL A 44 11.57 9.60 9.17
C VAL A 44 13.03 10.02 9.22
N ASP A 45 13.53 10.23 10.44
CA ASP A 45 14.91 10.59 10.75
C ASP A 45 15.15 10.52 12.26
N GLU A 46 16.38 10.83 12.68
CA GLU A 46 16.72 11.17 14.06
C GLU A 46 16.69 12.68 14.29
N TYR A 47 16.18 13.08 15.45
CA TYR A 47 16.06 14.47 15.87
C TYR A 47 16.62 14.67 17.26
N ASP A 48 17.23 15.83 17.49
CA ASP A 48 17.66 16.20 18.83
C ASP A 48 16.45 16.50 19.72
N ILE A 49 16.51 16.04 20.97
CA ILE A 49 15.72 16.55 22.08
C ILE A 49 16.60 17.55 22.83
N THR A 50 16.19 18.80 22.85
CA THR A 50 16.86 19.87 23.59
C THR A 50 16.15 20.11 24.92
N ALA A 51 16.94 20.37 25.96
CA ALA A 51 16.45 20.75 27.27
C ALA A 51 16.85 22.20 27.55
N THR A 52 15.94 22.97 28.15
CA THR A 52 16.19 24.36 28.59
C THR A 52 15.41 24.65 29.87
N GLY A 53 15.71 25.78 30.51
CA GLY A 53 14.89 26.32 31.60
C GLY A 53 14.75 25.38 32.80
N ALA A 54 15.86 24.80 33.28
CA ALA A 54 15.84 23.98 34.48
C ALA A 54 15.27 24.75 35.68
N VAL A 55 14.28 24.15 36.34
CA VAL A 55 13.62 24.66 37.55
C VAL A 55 13.96 23.74 38.71
N GLY A 56 14.25 24.32 39.87
CA GLY A 56 14.54 23.57 41.08
C GLY A 56 15.13 24.45 42.18
N PRO A 57 15.12 24.00 43.44
CA PRO A 57 15.72 24.75 44.53
C PRO A 57 17.24 24.92 44.32
N LYS A 58 17.75 26.10 44.66
CA LYS A 58 19.20 26.43 44.74
C LYS A 58 20.00 26.24 43.44
N LEU A 59 19.35 26.13 42.28
CA LEU A 59 20.02 26.00 40.98
C LEU A 59 20.91 27.21 40.62
N GLY A 60 20.68 28.37 41.23
CA GLY A 60 21.55 29.55 41.06
C GLY A 60 22.99 29.37 41.54
N ASN A 61 23.29 28.33 42.32
CA ASN A 61 24.65 27.98 42.74
C ASN A 61 25.42 27.13 41.72
N TYR A 62 24.79 26.76 40.60
CA TYR A 62 25.35 25.84 39.61
C TYR A 62 25.51 26.54 38.25
N THR A 63 26.59 26.21 37.54
CA THR A 63 26.66 26.44 36.09
C THR A 63 25.94 25.28 35.40
N ILE A 64 24.84 25.57 34.70
CA ILE A 64 24.01 24.54 34.08
C ILE A 64 24.44 24.35 32.62
N SER A 65 24.71 23.09 32.25
CA SER A 65 24.90 22.65 30.86
C SER A 65 23.83 21.65 30.49
N TYR A 66 23.31 21.74 29.26
CA TYR A 66 22.27 20.85 28.76
C TYR A 66 22.84 19.93 27.69
N ALA A 67 22.78 18.62 27.93
CA ALA A 67 23.08 17.63 26.91
C ALA A 67 21.82 17.36 26.07
N LYS A 68 22.02 17.07 24.79
CA LYS A 68 20.93 16.67 23.88
C LYS A 68 20.62 15.19 24.07
N GLY A 69 19.33 14.85 24.02
CA GLY A 69 18.87 13.48 23.82
C GLY A 69 18.48 13.24 22.37
N THR A 70 18.08 12.01 22.04
CA THR A 70 17.65 11.64 20.68
C THR A 70 16.17 11.24 20.65
N LEU A 71 15.46 11.70 19.63
CA LEU A 71 14.14 11.26 19.22
C LEU A 71 14.21 10.62 17.83
N THR A 72 13.87 9.34 17.71
CA THR A 72 13.78 8.63 16.43
C THR A 72 12.35 8.66 15.89
N VAL A 73 12.16 9.08 14.65
CA VAL A 73 10.89 8.97 13.94
C VAL A 73 10.92 7.75 13.04
N ASN A 74 10.14 6.72 13.39
CA ASN A 74 10.08 5.47 12.65
C ASN A 74 9.11 5.55 11.47
N PRO A 75 9.36 4.82 10.37
CA PRO A 75 8.42 4.71 9.27
C PRO A 75 7.05 4.20 9.71
N LYS A 76 5.98 4.72 9.11
CA LYS A 76 4.63 4.19 9.31
C LYS A 76 4.37 3.01 8.37
N ALA A 77 3.59 2.02 8.80
CA ALA A 77 3.15 0.97 7.90
C ALA A 77 2.18 1.51 6.84
N LEU A 78 2.39 1.14 5.58
CA LEU A 78 1.50 1.42 4.44
C LEU A 78 1.19 0.10 3.72
N THR A 79 -0.08 -0.23 3.54
CA THR A 79 -0.51 -1.38 2.73
C THR A 79 -1.18 -0.90 1.46
N ILE A 80 -0.68 -1.38 0.32
CA ILE A 80 -1.24 -1.13 -1.01
C ILE A 80 -1.86 -2.42 -1.53
N THR A 81 -3.14 -2.39 -1.87
CA THR A 81 -3.90 -3.57 -2.30
C THR A 81 -4.38 -3.37 -3.74
N ALA A 82 -4.02 -4.27 -4.66
CA ALA A 82 -4.61 -4.25 -6.00
C ALA A 82 -6.12 -4.51 -5.92
N LYS A 83 -6.92 -3.77 -6.70
CA LYS A 83 -8.35 -4.00 -6.80
C LYS A 83 -8.63 -5.25 -7.64
N ASN A 84 -9.68 -5.98 -7.28
CA ASN A 84 -10.15 -7.09 -8.08
C ASN A 84 -10.67 -6.62 -9.43
N ARG A 85 -10.45 -7.44 -10.47
CA ARG A 85 -10.86 -7.16 -11.85
C ARG A 85 -11.46 -8.40 -12.49
N SER A 86 -12.09 -8.21 -13.63
CA SER A 86 -12.58 -9.32 -14.44
C SER A 86 -12.47 -8.98 -15.93
N LYS A 87 -12.48 -10.03 -16.74
CA LYS A 87 -12.59 -9.94 -18.20
C LYS A 87 -13.28 -11.19 -18.75
N THR A 88 -13.60 -11.18 -20.03
CA THR A 88 -14.08 -12.38 -20.74
C THR A 88 -12.94 -13.01 -21.55
N TYR A 89 -12.92 -14.34 -21.65
CA TYR A 89 -11.97 -15.07 -22.49
C TYR A 89 -11.93 -14.49 -23.92
N GLY A 90 -10.73 -14.38 -24.49
CA GLY A 90 -10.48 -13.70 -25.77
C GLY A 90 -10.33 -12.19 -25.71
N GLN A 91 -10.57 -11.53 -24.57
CA GLN A 91 -10.32 -10.10 -24.42
C GLN A 91 -8.99 -9.85 -23.70
N THR A 92 -8.23 -8.84 -24.12
CA THR A 92 -7.11 -8.32 -23.32
C THR A 92 -7.65 -7.37 -22.24
N LEU A 93 -7.07 -7.41 -21.04
CA LEU A 93 -7.34 -6.45 -19.98
C LEU A 93 -6.10 -5.60 -19.69
N THR A 94 -6.22 -4.28 -19.81
CA THR A 94 -5.21 -3.34 -19.32
C THR A 94 -5.51 -2.99 -17.86
N LEU A 95 -4.60 -3.29 -16.95
CA LEU A 95 -4.78 -3.03 -15.51
C LEU A 95 -4.57 -1.55 -15.12
N GLY A 96 -3.82 -0.79 -15.93
CA GLY A 96 -3.44 0.57 -15.59
C GLY A 96 -2.55 0.64 -14.36
N SER A 97 -2.48 1.81 -13.72
CA SER A 97 -1.63 2.04 -12.54
C SER A 97 -2.39 2.61 -11.34
N THR A 98 -3.71 2.75 -11.43
CA THR A 98 -4.58 3.38 -10.42
C THR A 98 -5.61 2.43 -9.81
N GLU A 99 -5.66 1.18 -10.28
CA GLU A 99 -6.60 0.15 -9.80
C GLU A 99 -6.12 -0.50 -8.50
N PHE A 100 -5.94 0.32 -7.46
CA PHE A 100 -5.50 -0.11 -6.13
C PHE A 100 -6.19 0.69 -5.03
N THR A 101 -6.02 0.25 -3.78
CA THR A 101 -6.31 1.02 -2.56
C THR A 101 -5.04 1.13 -1.71
N ALA A 102 -4.96 2.18 -0.89
CA ALA A 102 -3.84 2.41 0.02
C ALA A 102 -4.39 2.67 1.44
N SER A 103 -3.85 1.97 2.43
CA SER A 103 -4.23 2.09 3.85
C SER A 103 -3.02 2.41 4.70
N GLY A 104 -3.16 3.41 5.58
CA GLY A 104 -2.09 3.87 6.47
C GLY A 104 -1.51 5.24 6.10
N LEU A 105 -1.91 5.84 4.97
CA LEU A 105 -1.53 7.21 4.61
C LEU A 105 -1.99 8.23 5.67
N VAL A 106 -1.15 9.20 5.96
CA VAL A 106 -1.35 10.28 6.93
C VAL A 106 -0.92 11.61 6.32
N ASN A 107 -1.21 12.74 6.99
CA ASN A 107 -0.72 14.07 6.61
C ASN A 107 -1.08 14.53 5.19
N GLY A 108 -2.11 13.94 4.57
CA GLY A 108 -2.47 14.22 3.17
C GLY A 108 -1.51 13.60 2.14
N ASP A 109 -0.62 12.69 2.55
CA ASP A 109 0.25 11.95 1.66
C ASP A 109 -0.58 11.07 0.70
N ALA A 110 0.00 10.78 -0.47
CA ALA A 110 -0.69 10.04 -1.52
C ALA A 110 0.23 9.07 -2.25
N VAL A 111 -0.33 7.93 -2.67
CA VAL A 111 0.24 7.08 -3.71
C VAL A 111 -0.40 7.49 -5.03
N THR A 112 0.39 7.93 -6.00
CA THR A 112 -0.10 8.43 -7.30
C THR A 112 -0.16 7.34 -8.35
N SER A 113 0.68 6.31 -8.26
CA SER A 113 0.63 5.16 -9.16
C SER A 113 1.26 3.91 -8.55
N VAL A 114 0.86 2.74 -9.04
CA VAL A 114 1.38 1.43 -8.67
C VAL A 114 1.53 0.61 -9.95
N THR A 115 2.58 -0.20 -10.05
CA THR A 115 2.71 -1.18 -11.13
C THR A 115 1.84 -2.39 -10.81
N LEU A 116 0.87 -2.67 -11.67
CA LEU A 116 -0.06 -3.79 -11.55
C LEU A 116 0.17 -4.81 -12.67
N ALA A 117 0.26 -6.08 -12.32
CA ALA A 117 0.49 -7.18 -13.26
C ALA A 117 -0.36 -8.40 -12.93
N SER A 118 -0.75 -9.15 -13.96
CA SER A 118 -1.47 -10.42 -13.83
C SER A 118 -1.33 -11.25 -15.11
N ASP A 119 -1.05 -12.54 -14.97
CA ASP A 119 -1.00 -13.48 -16.10
C ASP A 119 -2.38 -13.67 -16.76
N GLY A 120 -3.46 -13.34 -16.05
CA GLY A 120 -4.83 -13.36 -16.58
C GLY A 120 -5.12 -12.23 -17.58
N ALA A 121 -4.23 -11.25 -17.74
CA ALA A 121 -4.49 -10.06 -18.54
C ALA A 121 -4.52 -10.34 -20.06
N ALA A 122 -3.70 -11.27 -20.55
CA ALA A 122 -3.57 -11.58 -21.98
C ALA A 122 -4.82 -12.26 -22.56
N ALA A 123 -5.24 -11.93 -23.79
CA ALA A 123 -6.45 -12.49 -24.44
C ALA A 123 -6.53 -14.03 -24.44
N THR A 124 -5.39 -14.71 -24.44
CA THR A 124 -5.23 -16.16 -24.43
C THR A 124 -5.32 -16.81 -23.05
N ALA A 125 -5.34 -16.02 -21.96
CA ALA A 125 -5.47 -16.56 -20.61
C ALA A 125 -6.78 -17.34 -20.46
N VAL A 126 -6.67 -18.61 -20.06
CA VAL A 126 -7.82 -19.52 -19.92
C VAL A 126 -8.74 -19.11 -18.78
N VAL A 127 -9.98 -19.58 -18.81
CA VAL A 127 -11.01 -19.33 -17.78
C VAL A 127 -10.53 -19.85 -16.42
N ASN A 128 -10.12 -18.93 -15.56
CA ASN A 128 -9.66 -19.19 -14.20
C ASN A 128 -9.62 -17.87 -13.41
N THR A 129 -9.24 -17.95 -12.13
CA THR A 129 -8.80 -16.82 -11.32
C THR A 129 -7.28 -16.71 -11.35
N TYR A 130 -6.79 -15.49 -11.49
CA TYR A 130 -5.37 -15.14 -11.45
C TYR A 130 -5.14 -14.08 -10.39
N GLU A 131 -3.94 -14.03 -9.82
CA GLU A 131 -3.58 -12.94 -8.92
C GLU A 131 -3.29 -11.65 -9.71
N ILE A 132 -3.58 -10.51 -9.10
CA ILE A 132 -3.09 -9.20 -9.52
C ILE A 132 -2.04 -8.77 -8.49
N THR A 133 -0.78 -8.70 -8.91
CA THR A 133 0.32 -8.27 -8.05
C THR A 133 0.56 -6.78 -8.18
N SER A 134 0.88 -6.14 -7.05
CA SER A 134 1.26 -4.73 -6.95
C SER A 134 2.74 -4.59 -6.66
N SER A 135 3.38 -3.58 -7.26
CA SER A 135 4.78 -3.23 -6.97
C SER A 135 5.07 -1.77 -7.35
N ALA A 136 6.28 -1.30 -7.02
CA ALA A 136 6.81 0.00 -7.46
C ALA A 136 5.81 1.16 -7.28
N ALA A 137 5.29 1.31 -6.07
CA ALA A 137 4.44 2.45 -5.72
C ALA A 137 5.23 3.77 -5.87
N GLN A 138 4.58 4.76 -6.47
CA GLN A 138 5.12 6.10 -6.63
C GLN A 138 4.18 7.10 -5.97
N GLY A 139 4.75 8.18 -5.44
CA GLY A 139 4.02 9.23 -4.76
C GLY A 139 4.96 10.09 -3.91
N PRO A 140 4.53 11.29 -3.53
CA PRO A 140 5.29 12.11 -2.59
C PRO A 140 5.40 11.41 -1.24
N LYS A 141 6.51 11.64 -0.53
CA LYS A 141 6.70 11.26 0.89
C LYS A 141 6.61 9.77 1.21
N LEU A 142 6.58 8.87 0.22
CA LEU A 142 6.56 7.42 0.44
C LEU A 142 7.79 6.88 1.18
N GLY A 143 8.90 7.62 1.19
CA GLY A 143 10.08 7.29 2.01
C GLY A 143 9.80 7.28 3.52
N ASN A 144 8.70 7.87 3.98
CA ASN A 144 8.30 7.85 5.39
C ASN A 144 7.51 6.58 5.78
N TYR A 145 7.36 5.63 4.87
CA TYR A 145 6.54 4.45 5.06
C TYR A 145 7.32 3.16 4.81
N THR A 146 6.99 2.13 5.58
CA THR A 146 7.31 0.73 5.22
C THR A 146 6.14 0.20 4.40
N ILE A 147 6.38 -0.04 3.10
CA ILE A 147 5.33 -0.42 2.15
C ILE A 147 5.20 -1.93 2.07
N SER A 148 3.97 -2.42 2.18
CA SER A 148 3.57 -3.80 1.91
C SER A 148 2.56 -3.85 0.77
N TYR A 149 2.61 -4.90 -0.03
CA TYR A 149 1.73 -5.08 -1.19
C TYR A 149 0.84 -6.30 -1.00
N ALA A 150 -0.48 -6.07 -1.02
CA ALA A 150 -1.49 -7.11 -1.04
C ALA A 150 -2.01 -7.32 -2.47
N LYS A 151 -2.26 -8.59 -2.79
CA LYS A 151 -2.72 -9.00 -4.12
C LYS A 151 -4.22 -8.80 -4.25
N GLY A 152 -4.66 -8.52 -5.48
CA GLY A 152 -6.04 -8.62 -5.90
C GLY A 152 -6.28 -9.89 -6.72
N THR A 153 -7.50 -10.06 -7.20
CA THR A 153 -7.89 -11.20 -8.05
C THR A 153 -8.41 -10.72 -9.40
N LEU A 154 -7.92 -11.31 -10.48
CA LEU A 154 -8.46 -11.19 -11.82
C LEU A 154 -9.24 -12.46 -12.18
N THR A 155 -10.55 -12.32 -12.40
CA THR A 155 -11.41 -13.42 -12.87
C THR A 155 -11.56 -13.38 -14.39
N VAL A 156 -11.15 -14.43 -15.08
CA VAL A 156 -11.41 -14.62 -16.51
C VAL A 156 -12.69 -15.43 -16.68
N ASN A 157 -13.74 -14.80 -17.18
CA ASN A 157 -15.04 -15.39 -17.41
C ASN A 157 -15.12 -16.14 -18.75
N ARG A 158 -16.03 -17.12 -18.83
CA ARG A 158 -16.33 -17.83 -20.08
C ARG A 158 -16.87 -16.87 -21.14
N LYS A 159 -16.44 -17.06 -22.38
CA LYS A 159 -17.05 -16.44 -23.57
C LYS A 159 -18.19 -17.35 -24.07
N ALA A 160 -19.29 -16.74 -24.51
CA ALA A 160 -20.36 -17.48 -25.16
C ALA A 160 -19.91 -17.99 -26.54
N LEU A 161 -20.22 -19.25 -26.84
CA LEU A 161 -20.02 -19.91 -28.12
C LEU A 161 -21.38 -20.44 -28.58
N THR A 162 -21.77 -20.13 -29.81
CA THR A 162 -23.00 -20.64 -30.42
C THR A 162 -22.62 -21.56 -31.58
N ILE A 163 -23.10 -22.80 -31.52
CA ILE A 163 -23.00 -23.77 -32.61
C ILE A 163 -24.40 -23.91 -33.23
N THR A 164 -24.49 -23.73 -34.54
CA THR A 164 -25.74 -23.78 -35.30
C THR A 164 -25.67 -24.87 -36.35
N ALA A 165 -26.56 -25.85 -36.27
CA ALA A 165 -26.70 -26.88 -37.31
C ALA A 165 -27.13 -26.23 -38.63
N SER A 166 -26.60 -26.72 -39.75
CA SER A 166 -26.98 -26.21 -41.07
C SER A 166 -28.39 -26.66 -41.45
N ASP A 167 -29.17 -25.77 -42.08
CA ASP A 167 -30.51 -26.10 -42.57
C ASP A 167 -30.46 -27.23 -43.59
N ARG A 168 -31.26 -28.28 -43.40
CA ARG A 168 -31.32 -29.42 -44.31
C ARG A 168 -32.75 -29.74 -44.75
N SER A 169 -32.84 -30.29 -45.95
CA SER A 169 -34.09 -30.71 -46.58
C SER A 169 -33.89 -32.06 -47.26
N LYS A 170 -34.98 -32.80 -47.42
CA LYS A 170 -35.04 -34.08 -48.12
C LYS A 170 -36.34 -34.18 -48.89
N THR A 171 -36.35 -35.02 -49.91
CA THR A 171 -37.57 -35.39 -50.62
C THR A 171 -38.31 -36.49 -49.85
N TYR A 172 -39.64 -36.51 -49.96
CA TYR A 172 -40.45 -37.58 -49.39
C TYR A 172 -40.02 -38.96 -49.93
N GLY A 173 -39.93 -39.95 -49.06
CA GLY A 173 -39.52 -41.31 -49.41
C GLY A 173 -38.00 -41.56 -49.51
N THR A 174 -37.14 -40.53 -49.48
CA THR A 174 -35.68 -40.72 -49.46
C THR A 174 -35.14 -40.76 -48.04
N ALA A 175 -33.97 -41.36 -47.79
CA ALA A 175 -33.27 -41.20 -46.51
C ALA A 175 -32.36 -39.96 -46.58
N LEU A 176 -32.27 -39.21 -45.47
CA LEU A 176 -31.28 -38.13 -45.31
C LEU A 176 -30.30 -38.58 -44.24
N THR A 177 -29.01 -38.59 -44.58
CA THR A 177 -27.94 -38.84 -43.61
C THR A 177 -27.31 -37.51 -43.26
N LEU A 178 -27.23 -37.18 -41.97
CA LEU A 178 -26.54 -35.99 -41.50
C LEU A 178 -25.07 -36.32 -41.27
N GLY A 179 -24.17 -35.46 -41.77
CA GLY A 179 -22.73 -35.56 -41.52
C GLY A 179 -22.32 -34.97 -40.16
N THR A 180 -21.04 -35.12 -39.80
CA THR A 180 -20.47 -34.54 -38.56
C THR A 180 -19.91 -33.13 -38.74
N THR A 181 -19.95 -32.59 -39.96
CA THR A 181 -19.32 -31.30 -40.32
C THR A 181 -20.32 -30.22 -40.74
N GLU A 182 -21.63 -30.49 -40.67
CA GLU A 182 -22.68 -29.57 -41.14
C GLU A 182 -23.15 -28.60 -40.05
N PHE A 183 -22.23 -27.77 -39.56
CA PHE A 183 -22.54 -26.73 -38.58
C PHE A 183 -21.74 -25.45 -38.84
N THR A 184 -22.19 -24.34 -38.26
CA THR A 184 -21.38 -23.14 -38.10
C THR A 184 -21.15 -22.87 -36.62
N ALA A 185 -20.00 -22.29 -36.29
CA ALA A 185 -19.68 -21.84 -34.94
C ALA A 185 -19.44 -20.33 -34.95
N SER A 186 -20.00 -19.63 -33.98
CA SER A 186 -19.79 -18.19 -33.78
C SER A 186 -19.40 -17.90 -32.34
N GLY A 187 -18.41 -17.03 -32.15
CA GLY A 187 -17.86 -16.70 -30.83
C GLY A 187 -16.52 -17.35 -30.51
N LEU A 188 -15.94 -18.15 -31.41
CA LEU A 188 -14.53 -18.55 -31.35
C LEU A 188 -13.62 -17.32 -31.37
N VAL A 189 -12.51 -17.39 -30.64
CA VAL A 189 -11.51 -16.30 -30.49
C VAL A 189 -10.12 -16.92 -30.49
N ASN A 190 -9.07 -16.10 -30.55
CA ASN A 190 -7.68 -16.56 -30.38
C ASN A 190 -7.23 -17.69 -31.34
N GLY A 191 -7.92 -17.92 -32.46
CA GLY A 191 -7.63 -19.02 -33.38
C GLY A 191 -8.19 -20.38 -32.96
N ASP A 192 -9.11 -20.41 -31.98
CA ASP A 192 -9.83 -21.61 -31.58
C ASP A 192 -10.65 -22.18 -32.76
N ALA A 193 -10.73 -23.52 -32.88
CA ALA A 193 -11.42 -24.26 -33.94
C ALA A 193 -12.19 -25.47 -33.39
#